data_AF-A0A949FK67-F1
#
_entry.id   AF-A0A949FK67-F1
#
_cell.length_a   1.000
_cell.length_b   1.000
_cell.length_c   1.000
_cell.angle_alpha   90.00
_cell.angle_beta   90.00
_cell.angle_gamma   90.00
#
_symmetry.space_group_name_H-M   'P 1'
#
loop_
_entity.id
_entity.type
_entity.pdbx_description
1 polymer ?
#
loop_
_entity_poly.entity_id
_entity_poly.type
_entity_poly.pdbx_seq_one_letter_code
_entity_poly.pdbx_strand_id
1 'polypeptide(L)'
;MFNRAMGLFVTLLILGCGGSDGGKTPGIPEGASEGIVQTRDMLLESSMMAIKLSKLDDVNNFESKFPKAVAAVKDKSVVIVWGKTFKEGVTPESAEIMAYEAKAADQGGWVVKNNGELYQMSASDFAAKAPKTSAKK
;
A
#
# COMPACT_ATOMS: atom_id res chain seq x y z
N MET A 1 44.38 -50.63 -11.35
CA MET A 1 43.46 -51.45 -10.54
C MET A 1 42.99 -50.57 -9.38
N PHE A 2 41.90 -49.83 -9.55
CA PHE A 2 40.56 -50.11 -8.98
C PHE A 2 40.59 -50.48 -7.49
N ASN A 3 40.19 -49.55 -6.62
CA ASN A 3 38.93 -49.71 -5.89
C ASN A 3 38.43 -48.39 -5.27
N ARG A 4 37.16 -48.09 -5.58
CA ARG A 4 36.37 -46.94 -5.13
C ARG A 4 35.44 -47.43 -4.02
N ALA A 5 35.41 -46.75 -2.88
CA ALA A 5 34.33 -46.80 -1.90
C ALA A 5 34.09 -45.34 -1.48
N MET A 6 33.07 -44.67 -2.02
CA MET A 6 31.69 -44.66 -1.54
C MET A 6 31.58 -44.10 -0.12
N GLY A 7 31.65 -42.77 -0.04
CA GLY A 7 31.25 -41.97 1.12
C GLY A 7 30.41 -40.81 0.60
N LEU A 8 29.11 -41.03 0.49
CA LEU A 8 28.11 -40.04 0.08
C LEU A 8 27.86 -39.11 1.27
N PHE A 9 28.59 -38.00 1.36
CA PHE A 9 28.30 -36.93 2.32
C PHE A 9 27.44 -35.88 1.62
N VAL A 10 26.12 -36.02 1.79
CA VAL A 10 25.12 -35.03 1.38
C VAL A 10 25.16 -33.89 2.39
N THR A 11 26.00 -32.88 2.13
CA THR A 11 25.93 -31.61 2.87
C THR A 11 24.97 -30.69 2.13
N LEU A 12 23.75 -30.64 2.66
CA LEU A 12 22.68 -29.73 2.28
C LEU A 12 23.06 -28.28 2.68
N LEU A 13 23.81 -27.58 1.85
CA LEU A 13 24.00 -26.13 1.99
C LEU A 13 22.93 -25.41 1.17
N ILE A 14 21.77 -25.24 1.81
CA ILE A 14 20.77 -24.24 1.42
C ILE A 14 21.30 -22.89 1.91
N LEU A 15 22.33 -22.36 1.25
CA LEU A 15 22.61 -20.94 1.31
C LEU A 15 21.81 -20.32 0.18
N GLY A 16 20.69 -19.71 0.58
CA GLY A 16 19.79 -18.96 -0.27
C GLY A 16 20.56 -17.86 -0.98
N CYS A 17 21.02 -18.18 -2.17
CA CYS A 17 21.35 -17.22 -3.20
C CYS A 17 20.08 -17.05 -4.03
N GLY A 18 19.51 -15.87 -3.93
CA GLY A 18 18.26 -15.52 -4.56
C GLY A 18 17.81 -14.21 -3.96
N GLY A 19 18.64 -13.18 -4.16
CA GLY A 19 18.25 -11.81 -3.91
C GLY A 19 16.83 -11.64 -4.42
N SER A 20 15.91 -11.34 -3.51
CA SER A 20 14.70 -10.66 -3.91
C SER A 20 15.18 -9.29 -4.32
N ASP A 21 15.57 -9.25 -5.59
CA ASP A 21 15.71 -8.11 -6.43
C ASP A 21 14.64 -7.13 -5.96
N GLY A 22 15.10 -6.09 -5.26
CA GLY A 22 14.30 -4.94 -4.91
C GLY A 22 13.98 -4.21 -6.20
N GLY A 23 13.23 -4.88 -7.06
CA GLY A 23 12.67 -4.38 -8.29
C GLY A 23 11.77 -3.25 -7.87
N LYS A 24 12.36 -2.05 -7.89
CA LYS A 24 11.64 -0.78 -7.79
C LYS A 24 10.64 -0.80 -8.93
N THR A 25 9.43 -1.27 -8.63
CA THR A 25 8.27 -1.00 -9.46
C THR A 25 8.20 0.52 -9.54
N PRO A 26 8.34 1.12 -10.74
CA PRO A 26 8.33 2.56 -10.88
C PRO A 26 7.09 3.13 -10.19
N GLY A 27 7.29 4.02 -9.20
CA GLY A 27 6.21 4.62 -8.44
C GLY A 27 5.84 3.96 -7.11
N ILE A 28 6.57 2.94 -6.63
CA ILE A 28 6.47 2.49 -5.22
C ILE A 28 7.64 3.08 -4.42
N PRO A 29 7.39 4.07 -3.55
CA PRO A 29 8.46 4.70 -2.79
C PRO A 29 9.01 3.78 -1.68
N GLU A 30 10.32 3.82 -1.48
CA GLU A 30 11.02 3.06 -0.43
C GLU A 30 10.47 3.43 0.96
N GLY A 31 10.13 2.43 1.76
CA GLY A 31 9.62 2.61 3.13
C GLY A 31 8.10 2.76 3.27
N ALA A 32 7.33 2.69 2.18
CA ALA A 32 5.87 2.56 2.26
C ALA A 32 5.47 1.12 2.65
N SER A 33 4.47 1.00 3.53
CA SER A 33 3.92 -0.31 3.89
C SER A 33 3.20 -0.95 2.70
N GLU A 34 3.23 -2.27 2.57
CA GLU A 34 2.45 -2.97 1.54
C GLU A 34 0.94 -2.64 1.63
N GLY A 35 0.45 -2.37 2.84
CA GLY A 35 -0.93 -1.97 3.09
C GLY A 35 -1.32 -0.68 2.36
N ILE A 36 -0.54 0.40 2.51
CA ILE A 36 -0.85 1.68 1.85
C ILE A 36 -0.62 1.62 0.34
N VAL A 37 0.39 0.84 -0.10
CA VAL A 37 0.68 0.62 -1.51
C VAL A 37 -0.46 -0.12 -2.21
N GLN A 38 -0.90 -1.26 -1.66
CA GLN A 38 -2.05 -1.96 -2.21
C GLN A 38 -3.34 -1.15 -2.06
N THR A 39 -3.45 -0.28 -1.05
CA THR A 39 -4.61 0.61 -0.91
C THR A 39 -4.69 1.62 -2.06
N ARG A 40 -3.55 2.19 -2.48
CA ARG A 40 -3.49 3.02 -3.71
C ARG A 40 -4.00 2.23 -4.91
N ASP A 41 -3.49 1.02 -5.13
CA ASP A 41 -3.83 0.21 -6.29
C ASP A 41 -5.30 -0.21 -6.29
N MET A 42 -5.81 -0.59 -5.12
CA MET A 42 -7.23 -0.88 -4.91
C MET A 42 -8.10 0.33 -5.23
N LEU A 43 -7.71 1.52 -4.76
CA LEU A 43 -8.45 2.75 -5.06
C LEU A 43 -8.42 3.02 -6.57
N LEU A 44 -7.27 2.91 -7.22
CA LEU A 44 -7.13 3.14 -8.67
C LEU A 44 -8.00 2.17 -9.46
N GLU A 45 -7.93 0.87 -9.14
CA GLU A 45 -8.76 -0.18 -9.73
C GLU A 45 -10.26 0.12 -9.52
N SER A 46 -10.67 0.51 -8.30
CA SER A 46 -12.05 0.88 -8.02
C SER A 46 -12.52 2.03 -8.89
N SER A 47 -11.66 3.03 -9.13
CA SER A 47 -11.96 4.18 -9.98
C SER A 47 -12.06 3.79 -11.45
N MET A 48 -11.17 2.93 -11.95
CA MET A 48 -11.21 2.42 -13.32
C MET A 48 -12.47 1.57 -13.59
N MET A 49 -12.93 0.83 -12.58
CA MET A 49 -14.17 0.04 -12.67
C MET A 49 -15.44 0.83 -12.34
N ALA A 50 -15.33 2.15 -12.11
CA ALA A 50 -16.43 3.01 -11.65
C ALA A 50 -17.13 2.49 -10.37
N ILE A 51 -16.40 1.74 -9.53
CA ILE A 51 -16.86 1.27 -8.23
C ILE A 51 -16.50 2.32 -7.18
N LYS A 52 -17.52 2.93 -6.58
CA LYS A 52 -17.34 3.88 -5.50
C LYS A 52 -17.14 3.17 -4.17
N LEU A 53 -15.97 3.32 -3.55
CA LEU A 53 -15.74 2.92 -2.16
C LEU A 53 -16.37 3.96 -1.22
N SER A 54 -17.50 3.60 -0.63
CA SER A 54 -18.33 4.47 0.21
C SER A 54 -18.35 4.05 1.69
N LYS A 55 -18.01 2.80 1.97
CA LYS A 55 -17.97 2.20 3.31
C LYS A 55 -16.94 1.09 3.38
N LEU A 56 -16.63 0.65 4.59
CA LEU A 56 -15.68 -0.43 4.87
C LEU A 56 -15.99 -1.71 4.09
N ASP A 57 -17.25 -2.14 4.05
CA ASP A 57 -17.62 -3.39 3.37
C ASP A 57 -17.29 -3.41 1.87
N ASP A 58 -17.23 -2.24 1.23
CA ASP A 58 -16.97 -2.15 -0.20
C ASP A 58 -15.56 -2.66 -0.55
N VAL A 59 -14.61 -2.62 0.41
CA VAL A 59 -13.25 -3.12 0.23
C VAL A 59 -13.19 -4.65 0.19
N ASN A 60 -14.18 -5.36 0.72
CA ASN A 60 -14.20 -6.83 0.69
C ASN A 60 -14.28 -7.38 -0.73
N ASN A 61 -14.86 -6.62 -1.67
CA ASN A 61 -14.92 -6.98 -3.09
C ASN A 61 -13.52 -7.08 -3.74
N PHE A 62 -12.51 -6.54 -3.07
CA PHE A 62 -11.14 -6.42 -3.55
C PHE A 62 -10.18 -7.36 -2.83
N GLU A 63 -10.62 -8.14 -1.83
CA GLU A 63 -9.77 -8.97 -0.97
C GLU A 63 -8.96 -10.01 -1.74
N SER A 64 -9.51 -10.58 -2.81
CA SER A 64 -8.79 -11.53 -3.66
C SER A 64 -7.64 -10.90 -4.44
N LYS A 65 -7.69 -9.59 -4.73
CA LYS A 65 -6.66 -8.87 -5.51
C LYS A 65 -5.71 -8.08 -4.61
N PHE A 66 -6.22 -7.50 -3.54
CA PHE A 66 -5.51 -6.57 -2.65
C PHE A 66 -5.65 -6.97 -1.18
N PRO A 67 -5.21 -8.19 -0.79
CA PRO A 67 -5.44 -8.71 0.56
C PRO A 67 -4.77 -7.85 1.64
N LYS A 68 -3.63 -7.20 1.35
CA LYS A 68 -2.95 -6.32 2.32
C LYS A 68 -3.68 -5.00 2.49
N ALA A 69 -4.28 -4.46 1.42
CA ALA A 69 -5.13 -3.27 1.52
C ALA A 69 -6.35 -3.55 2.40
N VAL A 70 -7.05 -4.66 2.14
CA VAL A 70 -8.24 -5.03 2.91
C VAL A 70 -7.90 -5.27 4.38
N ALA A 71 -6.81 -5.98 4.67
CA ALA A 71 -6.33 -6.17 6.03
C ALA A 71 -6.01 -4.82 6.71
N ALA A 72 -5.24 -3.94 6.03
CA ALA A 72 -4.82 -2.66 6.57
C ALA A 72 -5.98 -1.68 6.82
N VAL A 73 -7.04 -1.76 6.01
CA VAL A 73 -8.25 -0.94 6.21
C VAL A 73 -9.11 -1.52 7.34
N LYS A 74 -9.23 -2.85 7.44
CA LYS A 74 -9.98 -3.53 8.52
C LYS A 74 -9.33 -3.34 9.89
N ASP A 75 -8.01 -3.44 9.97
CA ASP A 75 -7.23 -3.23 11.21
C ASP A 75 -7.01 -1.75 11.54
N LYS A 76 -7.43 -0.84 10.64
CA LYS A 76 -7.33 0.61 10.75
C LYS A 76 -5.88 1.13 10.74
N SER A 77 -4.91 0.35 10.29
CA SER A 77 -3.55 0.82 10.01
C SER A 77 -3.50 1.75 8.80
N VAL A 78 -4.46 1.63 7.87
CA VAL A 78 -4.72 2.57 6.78
C VAL A 78 -6.16 3.07 6.86
N VAL A 79 -6.32 4.38 6.75
CA VAL A 79 -7.62 5.06 6.76
C VAL A 79 -7.95 5.55 5.36
N ILE A 80 -9.14 5.21 4.86
CA ILE A 80 -9.67 5.70 3.58
C ILE A 80 -10.61 6.87 3.83
N VAL A 81 -10.47 7.92 3.01
CA VAL A 81 -11.42 9.02 2.91
C VAL A 81 -12.52 8.61 1.94
N TRP A 82 -13.63 8.13 2.49
CA TRP A 82 -14.72 7.55 1.72
C TRP A 82 -15.37 8.52 0.73
N GLY A 83 -15.82 7.97 -0.40
CA GLY A 83 -16.57 8.70 -1.41
C GLY A 83 -15.77 9.70 -2.23
N LYS A 84 -14.44 9.69 -2.14
CA LYS A 84 -13.51 10.41 -3.02
C LYS A 84 -13.18 9.56 -4.26
N THR A 85 -12.80 10.22 -5.35
CA THR A 85 -12.36 9.59 -6.61
C THR A 85 -11.07 10.24 -7.09
N PHE A 86 -10.32 9.56 -7.95
CA PHE A 86 -9.17 10.17 -8.62
C PHE A 86 -9.62 11.27 -9.59
N LYS A 87 -8.73 12.22 -9.81
CA LYS A 87 -8.91 13.34 -10.73
C LYS A 87 -7.67 13.44 -11.60
N GLU A 88 -7.87 13.48 -12.91
CA GLU A 88 -6.78 13.69 -13.86
C GLU A 88 -6.32 15.16 -13.85
N GLY A 89 -5.04 15.39 -14.18
CA GLY A 89 -4.48 16.74 -14.31
C GLY A 89 -4.29 17.50 -12.98
N VAL A 90 -4.41 16.83 -11.84
CA VAL A 90 -4.24 17.46 -10.52
C VAL A 90 -2.76 17.50 -10.13
N THR A 91 -2.27 18.70 -9.82
CA THR A 91 -0.89 18.89 -9.39
C THR A 91 -0.66 18.37 -7.96
N PRO A 92 0.56 17.94 -7.60
CA PRO A 92 0.88 17.44 -6.25
C PRO A 92 0.46 18.38 -5.10
N GLU A 93 0.48 19.68 -5.35
CA GLU A 93 0.14 20.73 -4.37
C GLU A 93 -1.37 20.88 -4.16
N SER A 94 -2.16 20.69 -5.23
CA SER A 94 -3.63 20.76 -5.24
C SER A 94 -4.29 19.40 -4.96
N ALA A 95 -3.51 18.32 -4.98
CA ALA A 95 -3.98 16.98 -4.75
C ALA A 95 -4.48 16.78 -3.30
N GLU A 96 -5.66 16.17 -3.18
CA GLU A 96 -6.34 15.90 -1.92
C GLU A 96 -5.99 14.50 -1.40
N ILE A 97 -5.88 14.35 -0.08
CA ILE A 97 -5.66 13.04 0.55
C ILE A 97 -6.89 12.15 0.37
N MET A 98 -6.69 10.95 -0.17
CA MET A 98 -7.71 9.90 -0.35
C MET A 98 -7.55 8.74 0.61
N ALA A 99 -6.32 8.40 1.00
CA ALA A 99 -6.05 7.45 2.06
C ALA A 99 -4.75 7.81 2.78
N TYR A 100 -4.55 7.33 3.99
CA TYR A 100 -3.36 7.61 4.77
C TYR A 100 -3.08 6.52 5.80
N GLU A 101 -1.82 6.31 6.15
CA GLU A 101 -1.46 5.47 7.31
C GLU A 101 -1.95 6.13 8.60
N ALA A 102 -2.55 5.38 9.52
CA ALA A 102 -3.13 5.94 10.75
C ALA A 102 -2.12 6.74 11.59
N LYS A 103 -0.85 6.35 11.59
CA LYS A 103 0.25 7.08 12.25
C LYS A 103 0.55 8.47 11.64
N ALA A 104 0.01 8.79 10.46
CA ALA A 104 0.30 10.04 9.77
C ALA A 104 -0.08 11.28 10.59
N ALA A 105 -1.11 11.19 11.43
CA ALA A 105 -1.53 12.28 12.30
C ALA A 105 -0.51 12.60 13.41
N ASP A 106 0.19 11.59 13.93
CA ASP A 106 1.05 11.74 15.11
C ASP A 106 2.54 11.78 14.76
N GLN A 107 2.97 10.98 13.77
CA GLN A 107 4.38 10.74 13.45
C GLN A 107 4.72 11.11 12.00
N GLY A 108 3.72 11.48 11.21
CA GLY A 108 3.84 11.48 9.76
C GLY A 108 3.78 10.05 9.21
N GLY A 109 3.69 9.95 7.89
CA GLY A 109 3.46 8.68 7.23
C GLY A 109 3.13 8.85 5.76
N TRP A 110 2.79 7.72 5.14
CA TRP A 110 2.42 7.69 3.73
C TRP A 110 0.95 8.02 3.54
N VAL A 111 0.68 8.85 2.54
CA VAL A 111 -0.66 9.20 2.10
C VAL A 111 -0.82 8.91 0.62
N VAL A 112 -2.00 8.44 0.23
CA VAL A 112 -2.46 8.37 -1.16
C VAL A 112 -3.22 9.64 -1.45
N LYS A 113 -2.89 10.33 -2.55
CA LYS A 113 -3.65 11.49 -3.01
C LYS A 113 -4.47 11.20 -4.27
N ASN A 114 -5.42 12.07 -4.57
CA ASN A 114 -6.35 11.93 -5.70
C ASN A 114 -5.74 12.09 -7.10
N ASN A 115 -4.44 12.33 -7.21
CA ASN A 115 -3.70 12.26 -8.46
C ASN A 115 -3.12 10.85 -8.74
N GLY A 116 -3.34 9.88 -7.85
CA GLY A 116 -2.86 8.50 -8.04
C GLY A 116 -1.57 8.17 -7.31
N GLU A 117 -0.94 9.15 -6.67
CA GLU A 117 0.42 8.99 -6.14
C GLU A 117 0.47 8.89 -4.62
N LEU A 118 1.57 8.29 -4.15
CA LEU A 118 1.94 8.18 -2.73
C LEU A 118 2.88 9.31 -2.35
N TYR A 119 2.63 9.92 -1.20
CA TYR A 119 3.45 10.98 -0.65
C TYR A 119 3.81 10.68 0.80
N GLN A 120 5.07 10.89 1.16
CA GLN A 120 5.46 10.95 2.55
C GLN A 120 5.10 12.33 3.09
N MET A 121 4.39 12.38 4.20
CA MET A 121 4.02 13.62 4.87
C MET A 121 4.49 13.61 6.31
N SER A 122 4.97 14.76 6.79
CA SER A 122 5.19 14.97 8.23
C SER A 122 3.85 15.08 8.96
N ALA A 123 3.84 14.87 10.28
CA ALA A 123 2.64 15.07 11.10
C ALA A 123 2.08 16.50 10.96
N SER A 124 2.97 17.50 10.95
CA SER A 124 2.62 18.92 10.80
C SER A 124 1.94 19.20 9.46
N ASP A 125 2.50 18.68 8.37
CA ASP A 125 1.93 18.85 7.03
C ASP A 125 0.60 18.10 6.90
N PHE A 126 0.50 16.92 7.51
CA PHE A 126 -0.73 16.14 7.53
C PHE A 126 -1.82 16.92 8.27
N ALA A 127 -1.55 17.44 9.46
CA ALA A 127 -2.52 18.22 10.24
C ALA A 127 -3.05 19.44 9.47
N ALA A 128 -2.21 20.10 8.69
CA ALA A 128 -2.61 21.24 7.85
C ALA A 128 -3.52 20.85 6.66
N LYS A 129 -3.43 19.61 6.16
CA LYS A 129 -4.14 19.11 4.98
C LYS A 129 -5.11 17.97 5.28
N ALA A 130 -5.30 17.65 6.55
CA ALA A 130 -6.01 16.46 6.99
C ALA A 130 -7.45 16.50 6.44
N PRO A 131 -7.91 15.39 5.83
CA PRO A 131 -9.28 15.30 5.38
C PRO A 131 -10.20 15.38 6.60
N LYS A 132 -11.28 16.16 6.49
CA LYS A 132 -12.40 16.09 7.45
C LYS A 132 -13.07 14.75 7.25
N THR A 133 -12.56 13.71 7.90
CA THR A 133 -13.15 12.37 7.86
C THR A 133 -14.50 12.43 8.55
N SER A 134 -15.57 12.44 7.74
CA SER A 134 -16.91 12.19 8.21
C SER A 134 -16.93 10.78 8.78
N ALA A 135 -16.84 10.64 10.10
CA ALA A 135 -17.07 9.40 10.80
C ALA A 135 -18.53 8.98 10.57
N LYS A 136 -18.82 8.36 9.43
CA LYS A 136 -20.11 7.70 9.21
C LYS A 136 -20.02 6.36 9.94
N LYS A 137 -20.48 6.44 11.19
CA LYS A 137 -20.78 5.35 12.09
C LYS A 137 -21.83 4.42 11.49
#